data_AF-A0A2R6GGS0-F1
#
_entry.id   AF-A0A2R6GGS0-F1
#
_cell.length_a   1.000
_cell.length_b   1.000
_cell.length_c   1.000
_cell.angle_alpha   90.00
_cell.angle_beta   90.00
_cell.angle_gamma   90.00
#
_symmetry.space_group_name_H-M   'P 1'
#
loop_
_entity.id
_entity.type
_entity.pdbx_description
1 polymer ?
#
loop_
_entity_poly.entity_id
_entity_poly.type
_entity_poly.pdbx_seq_one_letter_code
_entity_poly.pdbx_strand_id
1 'polypeptide(L)'
;MVHAVIEDEEDRLGARVIRRKIIRTDDPQYPSGYRYALHYGYVDDRGTVLRYDNENWTPGRHERHTEDGIAEIEFPGMLELHDRFLRKIDRQP
;
A
#
# COMPACT_ATOMS: atom_id res chain seq x y z
N MET A 1 14.45 -14.34 -8.53
CA MET A 1 14.33 -13.21 -7.59
C MET A 1 14.97 -11.98 -8.22
N VAL A 2 14.33 -11.52 -9.28
CA VAL A 2 14.60 -10.20 -9.86
C VAL A 2 13.59 -9.26 -9.21
N HIS A 3 14.10 -8.22 -8.56
CA HIS A 3 13.27 -7.19 -7.96
C HIS A 3 13.65 -5.84 -8.56
N ALA A 4 12.67 -5.14 -9.14
CA ALA A 4 12.85 -3.76 -9.57
C ALA A 4 12.04 -2.86 -8.63
N VAL A 5 12.71 -1.94 -7.97
CA VAL A 5 12.04 -0.88 -7.20
C VAL A 5 11.41 0.07 -8.21
N ILE A 6 10.09 0.14 -8.20
CA ILE A 6 9.31 1.08 -9.02
C ILE A 6 9.13 2.39 -8.25
N GLU A 7 8.88 2.28 -6.94
CA GLU A 7 8.69 3.41 -6.05
C GLU A 7 9.10 3.03 -4.63
N ASP A 8 9.78 3.93 -3.94
CA ASP A 8 10.11 3.83 -2.51
C ASP A 8 10.25 5.25 -1.96
N GLU A 9 9.11 5.91 -1.77
CA GLU A 9 9.02 7.31 -1.36
C GLU A 9 8.29 7.46 -0.02
N GLU A 10 8.74 8.43 0.78
CA GLU A 10 8.08 8.84 2.02
C GLU A 10 7.94 10.37 2.06
N ASP A 11 6.71 10.85 2.09
CA ASP A 11 6.39 12.26 2.30
C ASP A 11 5.88 12.49 3.72
N ARG A 12 6.36 13.54 4.37
CA ARG A 12 5.93 13.96 5.70
C ARG A 12 5.25 15.31 5.63
N LEU A 13 4.00 15.36 6.07
CA LEU A 13 3.14 16.55 6.04
C LEU A 13 2.67 16.84 7.47
N GLY A 14 3.51 17.55 8.23
CA GLY A 14 3.26 17.78 9.66
C GLY A 14 3.16 16.46 10.43
N ALA A 15 1.99 16.17 11.00
CA ALA A 15 1.72 14.93 11.73
C ALA A 15 1.37 13.72 10.82
N ARG A 16 1.25 13.93 9.50
CA ARG A 16 0.90 12.90 8.53
C ARG A 16 2.13 12.32 7.84
N VAL A 17 2.04 11.06 7.46
CA VAL A 17 3.03 10.38 6.62
C VAL A 17 2.34 9.68 5.45
N ILE A 18 2.93 9.79 4.26
CA ILE A 18 2.55 9.03 3.08
C ILE A 18 3.77 8.18 2.68
N ARG A 19 3.65 6.87 2.71
CA ARG A 19 4.67 5.91 2.24
C ARG A 19 4.16 5.19 1.02
N ARG A 20 4.94 5.18 -0.05
CA ARG A 20 4.61 4.48 -1.29
C ARG A 20 5.78 3.59 -1.67
N LYS A 21 5.61 2.30 -1.39
CA LYS A 21 6.59 1.27 -1.73
C LYS A 21 5.99 0.31 -2.74
N ILE A 22 6.59 0.22 -3.92
CA ILE A 22 6.17 -0.66 -5.01
C ILE A 22 7.41 -1.35 -5.59
N ILE A 23 7.40 -2.68 -5.54
CA ILE A 23 8.46 -3.52 -6.08
C ILE A 23 7.84 -4.49 -7.10
N ARG A 24 8.36 -4.48 -8.34
CA ARG A 24 8.07 -5.52 -9.32
C ARG A 24 8.89 -6.76 -8.97
N THR A 25 8.27 -7.93 -8.96
CA THR A 25 8.89 -9.18 -8.48
C THR A 25 8.43 -10.40 -9.27
N ASP A 26 9.29 -11.42 -9.37
CA ASP A 26 9.01 -12.76 -9.90
C ASP A 26 8.73 -13.80 -8.79
N ASP A 27 8.69 -13.36 -7.52
CA ASP A 27 8.47 -14.22 -6.36
C ASP A 27 7.04 -14.82 -6.36
N PRO A 28 6.90 -16.16 -6.29
CA PRO A 28 5.61 -16.84 -6.32
C PRO A 28 4.70 -16.53 -5.12
N GLN A 29 5.23 -15.99 -4.02
CA GLN A 29 4.41 -15.48 -2.91
C GLN A 29 3.55 -14.28 -3.35
N TYR A 30 3.97 -13.57 -4.39
CA TYR A 30 3.32 -12.38 -4.94
C TYR A 30 2.85 -12.62 -6.39
N PRO A 31 1.80 -13.45 -6.61
CA PRO A 31 1.33 -13.82 -7.94
C PRO A 31 0.83 -12.64 -8.79
N SER A 32 0.56 -11.49 -8.17
CA SER A 32 0.28 -10.22 -8.86
C SER A 32 1.48 -9.67 -9.66
N GLY A 33 2.69 -10.19 -9.41
CA GLY A 33 3.95 -9.66 -9.91
C GLY A 33 4.44 -8.41 -9.17
N TYR A 34 3.79 -8.04 -8.06
CA TYR A 34 4.13 -6.86 -7.26
C TYR A 34 4.12 -7.18 -5.76
N ARG A 35 5.14 -6.71 -5.05
CA ARG A 35 5.13 -6.54 -3.60
C ARG A 35 4.97 -5.06 -3.31
N TYR A 36 3.99 -4.68 -2.50
CA TYR A 36 3.72 -3.25 -2.27
C TYR A 36 3.19 -2.97 -0.86
N ALA A 37 3.42 -1.72 -0.44
CA ALA A 37 2.82 -1.11 0.74
C ALA A 37 2.56 0.38 0.44
N LEU A 38 1.29 0.74 0.25
CA LEU A 38 0.82 2.11 0.11
C LEU A 38 0.18 2.50 1.43
N HIS A 39 0.74 3.45 2.17
CA HIS A 39 0.31 3.77 3.52
C HIS A 39 0.16 5.27 3.71
N TYR A 40 -0.99 5.67 4.22
CA TYR A 40 -1.29 7.00 4.72
C TYR A 40 -1.70 6.88 6.19
N GLY A 41 -1.00 7.61 7.04
CA GLY A 41 -1.16 7.52 8.48
C GLY A 41 -0.52 8.67 9.21
N TYR A 42 -0.22 8.44 10.50
CA TYR A 42 0.41 9.41 11.37
C TYR A 42 1.88 9.08 11.65
N VAL A 43 2.69 10.11 11.91
CA VAL A 43 4.11 9.97 12.27
C VAL A 43 4.33 9.49 13.72
N ASP A 44 3.31 9.59 14.58
CA ASP A 44 3.39 9.41 16.04
C ASP A 44 2.49 8.27 16.55
N ASP A 45 2.49 7.14 15.84
CA ASP A 45 1.82 5.88 16.23
C ASP A 45 0.30 5.98 16.46
N ARG A 46 -0.34 7.11 16.14
CA ARG A 46 -1.81 7.24 16.14
C ARG A 46 -2.50 6.31 15.13
N GLY A 47 -1.73 5.66 14.27
CA GLY A 47 -2.18 4.53 13.48
C GLY A 47 -2.30 4.82 11.98
N THR A 48 -3.05 3.93 11.32
CA THR A 48 -3.25 3.92 9.88
C THR A 48 -4.59 4.56 9.55
N VAL A 49 -4.58 5.56 8.66
CA VAL A 49 -5.81 6.10 8.07
C VAL A 49 -6.26 5.24 6.89
N LEU A 50 -5.32 4.95 5.99
CA LEU A 50 -5.54 4.10 4.85
C LEU A 50 -4.24 3.40 4.48
N ARG A 51 -4.27 2.07 4.36
CA ARG A 51 -3.17 1.32 3.79
C ARG A 51 -3.66 0.24 2.83
N TYR A 52 -2.95 0.07 1.74
CA TYR A 52 -3.09 -1.08 0.86
C TYR A 52 -1.76 -1.83 0.85
N ASP A 53 -1.80 -3.14 1.08
CA ASP A 53 -0.61 -3.99 0.97
C ASP A 53 -0.96 -5.41 0.53
N ASN A 54 0.07 -6.22 0.35
CA ASN A 54 -0.02 -7.67 0.20
C ASN A 54 1.07 -8.40 1.00
N GLU A 55 1.57 -7.77 2.06
CA GLU A 55 2.60 -8.33 2.95
C GLU A 55 1.96 -9.02 4.15
N ASN A 56 1.13 -10.02 3.88
CA ASN A 56 0.44 -10.81 4.90
C ASN A 56 0.81 -12.29 4.82
N TRP A 57 0.29 -13.08 5.77
CA TRP A 57 0.58 -14.51 5.89
C TRP A 57 -0.04 -15.36 4.76
N THR A 58 -1.00 -14.82 4.01
CA THR A 58 -1.73 -15.52 2.96
C THR A 58 -1.19 -15.11 1.59
N PRO A 59 -0.48 -15.98 0.86
CA PRO A 59 0.05 -15.65 -0.46
C PRO A 59 -1.03 -15.15 -1.42
N GLY A 60 -0.71 -14.11 -2.19
CA GLY A 60 -1.63 -13.50 -3.16
C GLY A 60 -2.81 -12.73 -2.59
N ARG A 61 -2.97 -12.62 -1.26
CA ARG A 61 -4.04 -11.85 -0.64
C ARG A 61 -3.67 -10.37 -0.60
N HIS A 62 -4.62 -9.52 -1.00
CA HIS A 62 -4.47 -8.07 -1.03
C HIS A 62 -5.39 -7.45 0.01
N GLU A 63 -4.87 -6.55 0.83
CA GLU A 63 -5.61 -5.99 1.96
C GLU A 63 -5.75 -4.48 1.86
N ARG A 64 -6.88 -3.99 2.36
CA ARG A 64 -7.14 -2.60 2.70
C ARG A 64 -7.27 -2.50 4.21
N HIS A 65 -6.46 -1.65 4.80
CA HIS A 65 -6.45 -1.32 6.22
C HIS A 65 -7.00 0.10 6.38
N THR A 66 -7.99 0.27 7.25
CA THR A 66 -8.52 1.56 7.69
C THR A 66 -8.66 1.56 9.20
N GLU A 67 -9.08 2.69 9.79
CA GLU A 67 -9.40 2.76 11.23
C GLU A 67 -10.50 1.74 11.61
N ASP A 68 -11.42 1.44 10.69
CA ASP A 68 -12.49 0.43 10.87
C ASP A 68 -12.01 -1.03 10.80
N GLY A 69 -10.74 -1.28 10.47
CA GLY A 69 -10.15 -2.61 10.40
C GLY A 69 -9.59 -3.00 9.02
N ILE A 70 -9.43 -4.31 8.82
CA ILE A 70 -8.77 -4.90 7.66
C ILE A 70 -9.80 -5.63 6.80
N ALA A 71 -9.82 -5.33 5.51
CA ALA A 71 -10.65 -6.00 4.52
C ALA A 71 -9.80 -6.51 3.36
N GLU A 72 -10.12 -7.71 2.86
CA GLU A 72 -9.56 -8.18 1.60
C GLU A 72 -10.14 -7.40 0.42
N ILE A 73 -9.32 -7.18 -0.61
CA ILE A 73 -9.73 -6.54 -1.86
C ILE A 73 -9.29 -7.37 -3.06
N GLU A 74 -10.02 -7.27 -4.16
CA GLU A 74 -9.49 -7.69 -5.46
C GLU A 74 -8.37 -6.75 -5.88
N PHE A 75 -7.30 -7.30 -6.44
CA PHE A 75 -6.19 -6.50 -6.97
C PHE A 75 -6.52 -6.00 -8.37
N PRO A 76 -6.73 -4.68 -8.56
CA PRO A 76 -7.11 -4.15 -9.87
C PRO A 76 -5.91 -3.99 -10.81
N GLY A 77 -4.70 -4.34 -10.35
CA GLY A 77 -3.44 -3.96 -10.99
C GLY A 77 -2.79 -2.76 -10.29
N MET A 78 -1.47 -2.67 -10.43
CA MET A 78 -0.68 -1.73 -9.62
C MET A 78 -1.00 -0.27 -9.92
N LEU A 79 -1.17 0.08 -11.21
CA LEU A 79 -1.46 1.46 -11.62
C LEU A 79 -2.81 1.95 -11.08
N GLU A 80 -3.86 1.12 -11.21
CA GLU A 80 -5.20 1.49 -10.71
C GLU A 80 -5.21 1.57 -9.18
N LEU A 81 -4.56 0.64 -8.49
CA LEU A 81 -4.49 0.67 -7.02
C LEU A 81 -3.72 1.90 -6.52
N HIS A 82 -2.64 2.29 -7.21
CA HIS A 82 -1.87 3.48 -6.90
C HIS A 82 -2.69 4.77 -7.09
N ASP A 83 -3.35 4.95 -8.25
CA ASP A 83 -4.24 6.10 -8.50
C ASP A 83 -5.39 6.15 -7.48
N ARG A 84 -6.00 4.99 -7.16
CA ARG A 84 -7.03 4.87 -6.14
C ARG A 84 -6.54 5.33 -4.77
N PHE A 85 -5.30 4.97 -4.40
CA PHE A 85 -4.70 5.41 -3.15
C PHE A 85 -4.51 6.93 -3.13
N LEU A 86 -3.86 7.50 -4.14
CA LEU A 86 -3.63 8.95 -4.23
C LEU A 86 -4.94 9.76 -4.18
N ARG A 87 -5.96 9.35 -4.94
CA ARG A 87 -7.27 10.03 -4.90
C ARG A 87 -7.97 9.93 -3.55
N LYS A 88 -7.77 8.84 -2.82
CA LYS A 88 -8.38 8.67 -1.50
C LYS A 88 -7.73 9.56 -0.46
N ILE A 89 -6.40 9.73 -0.51
CA ILE A 89 -5.67 10.57 0.45
C ILE A 89 -5.84 12.06 0.15
N ASP A 90 -5.94 12.46 -1.12
CA ASP A 90 -6.22 13.84 -1.53
C ASP A 90 -7.60 14.34 -1.08
N ARG A 91 -8.57 13.42 -0.98
CA ARG A 91 -9.93 13.72 -0.48
C ARG A 91 -10.05 13.71 1.04
N GLN A 92 -8.99 13.42 1.78
CA GLN A 92 -9.01 13.44 3.24
C GLN A 92 -8.62 14.85 3.73
N PRO A 93 -9.40 15.46 4.65
CA PRO A 93 -9.11 16.77 5.20
C PRO A 93 -7.88 16.80 6.13
#